data_AF-A0A7Y2GWR3-F1
#
_entry.id   AF-A0A7Y2GWR3-F1
#
_cell.length_a   1.000
_cell.length_b   1.000
_cell.length_c   1.000
_cell.angle_alpha   90.00
_cell.angle_beta   90.00
_cell.angle_gamma   90.00
#
_symmetry.space_group_name_H-M   'P 1'
#
loop_
_entity.id
_entity.type
_entity.pdbx_description
1 polymer ?
#
loop_
_entity_poly.entity_id
_entity_poly.type
_entity_poly.pdbx_seq_one_letter_code
_entity_poly.pdbx_strand_id
1 'polypeptide(L)'
;MIEKTTTKLSIYLPGILVILFFAVNCTSGQSTAEIDTKPLYLGETLTVKSNAPGEQRRLNIYLPEEYSKNSDQKFPVIYLLDGTADQNFVHVAGLVQFASFSWVKYLPASVLVGIGNTDRSRDFTFPTHVEEEKKRFASNGGSANFIDYIEKELQPFIDSKYRTNGTKTIIGHSLGGLLAAEILLKRPELFDRFILISPSLWWDKQSLLKAEPMAVNKKTEVYVAVGNEDKVMVGSARSLNAMLQKRKNEGLRSHFKYFPDESHMSIVHAAVYDAFQTFHKYRETSAKQIYDHHVHLMSPRLIKYFKDVGIPFSKPDKDYSDFDSIIKRLGTSRVNLVSMAYLFGHPEFGKVENEYDAVRAENDYVLKAKEKFPGKIKAYCGVNPLKSYALDEVKRCHRILKADGLKIHSNANQLYLTEPAHLSKIKPIYEYAAENDLPILLHFDNSHQKFGEPDIKLLFDEVLADIKPLRIQIAHFGTSGGFNPKTKRVIDAFITQFETNPKIKKHRILFDISAVALDKDSEGVSKLSDAEFAELAVYARKLGMDKIVFGTDYPLYSASEYLEILKMRVKFTDAEINTLLNNSK
;
A
#
# COMPACT_ATOMS: atom_id res chain seq x y z
N MET A 1 85.45 77.48 22.05
CA MET A 1 85.97 76.99 23.35
C MET A 1 84.84 77.02 24.36
N ILE A 2 84.53 75.85 24.95
CA ILE A 2 84.13 75.63 26.37
C ILE A 2 82.72 76.15 26.76
N GLU A 3 81.79 75.45 27.43
CA GLU A 3 81.61 74.07 27.95
C GLU A 3 80.23 74.01 28.66
N LYS A 4 79.76 72.78 28.92
CA LYS A 4 79.05 72.29 30.13
C LYS A 4 77.56 72.65 30.44
N THR A 5 76.75 71.57 30.49
CA THR A 5 75.97 71.02 31.63
C THR A 5 75.56 71.97 32.78
N THR A 6 74.40 71.87 33.45
CA THR A 6 73.95 70.73 34.29
C THR A 6 72.55 70.97 34.88
N THR A 7 71.95 69.90 35.41
CA THR A 7 70.60 69.59 35.94
C THR A 7 70.25 70.13 37.36
N LYS A 8 68.96 69.94 37.75
CA LYS A 8 68.31 69.79 39.12
C LYS A 8 67.41 70.96 39.55
N LEU A 9 66.34 70.87 40.37
CA LEU A 9 65.68 69.85 41.20
C LEU A 9 64.23 70.31 41.59
N SER A 10 63.31 69.35 41.77
CA SER A 10 62.18 69.18 42.74
C SER A 10 61.32 70.36 43.29
N ILE A 11 59.99 70.15 43.42
CA ILE A 11 59.23 69.97 44.70
C ILE A 11 57.70 69.98 44.45
N TYR A 12 56.99 69.09 45.16
CA TYR A 12 55.53 68.86 45.24
C TYR A 12 54.75 69.94 46.03
N LEU A 13 53.43 70.09 45.81
CA LEU A 13 52.33 70.05 46.81
C LEU A 13 50.94 70.35 46.17
N PRO A 14 49.77 70.10 46.82
CA PRO A 14 48.62 69.42 46.22
C PRO A 14 47.27 70.18 46.30
N GLY A 15 46.24 69.62 45.64
CA GLY A 15 44.86 69.56 46.13
C GLY A 15 43.86 70.62 45.65
N ILE A 16 43.14 70.35 44.55
CA ILE A 16 41.80 70.91 44.26
C ILE A 16 40.87 69.81 43.74
N LEU A 17 39.68 69.79 44.34
CA LEU A 17 38.50 68.96 44.12
C LEU A 17 38.00 69.05 42.65
N VAL A 18 37.96 67.94 41.91
CA VAL A 18 37.35 67.87 40.56
C VAL A 18 36.14 66.94 40.59
N ILE A 19 34.99 67.50 40.21
CA ILE A 19 33.71 66.82 40.03
C ILE A 19 33.82 65.87 38.83
N LEU A 20 33.69 64.57 39.09
CA LEU A 20 33.66 63.50 38.08
C LEU A 20 32.34 63.54 37.30
N PHE A 21 32.39 64.00 36.04
CA PHE A 21 31.34 63.73 35.05
C PHE A 21 31.41 62.23 34.67
N PHE A 22 30.42 61.46 35.11
CA PHE A 22 30.18 60.11 34.61
C PHE A 22 29.75 60.19 33.14
N ALA A 23 30.70 59.99 32.23
CA ALA A 23 30.38 59.67 30.84
C ALA A 23 29.79 58.27 30.81
N VAL A 24 28.46 58.19 30.70
CA VAL A 24 27.74 56.95 30.37
C VAL A 24 28.19 56.55 28.96
N ASN A 25 29.15 55.63 28.88
CA ASN A 25 29.43 54.89 27.66
C ASN A 25 28.20 54.03 27.37
N CYS A 26 27.28 54.57 26.57
CA CYS A 26 26.30 53.77 25.83
C CYS A 26 27.07 52.96 24.77
N THR A 27 27.70 51.87 25.19
CA THR A 27 28.00 50.77 24.28
C THR A 27 26.66 50.15 23.91
N SER A 28 26.11 50.59 22.78
CA SER A 28 25.10 49.83 22.06
C SER A 28 25.75 48.51 21.64
N GLY A 29 25.69 47.51 22.51
CA GLY A 29 25.97 46.12 22.18
C GLY A 29 24.94 45.69 21.15
N GLN A 30 25.26 45.85 19.87
CA GLN A 30 24.58 45.10 18.82
C GLN A 30 24.86 43.63 19.13
N SER A 31 23.84 42.95 19.68
CA SER A 31 23.80 41.49 19.67
C SER A 31 23.83 41.08 18.19
N THR A 32 25.01 40.75 17.69
CA THR A 32 25.13 39.99 16.45
C THR A 32 24.47 38.66 16.74
N ALA A 33 23.29 38.42 16.17
CA ALA A 33 22.63 37.12 16.27
C ALA A 33 23.65 36.04 15.90
N GLU A 34 23.90 35.09 16.79
CA GLU A 34 24.76 33.94 16.50
C GLU A 34 24.12 33.17 15.33
N ILE A 35 24.78 33.20 14.18
CA ILE A 35 24.32 32.45 13.00
C ILE A 35 24.77 31.00 13.19
N ASP A 36 23.84 30.12 13.57
CA ASP A 36 24.07 28.67 13.60
C ASP A 36 24.11 28.12 12.16
N THR A 37 25.30 28.05 11.58
CA THR A 37 25.52 27.46 10.25
C THR A 37 25.78 25.96 10.36
N LYS A 38 24.95 25.15 9.70
CA LYS A 38 25.15 23.70 9.56
C LYS A 38 25.22 23.32 8.08
N PRO A 39 26.15 22.44 7.66
CA PRO A 39 26.18 21.97 6.28
C PRO A 39 24.91 21.19 5.92
N LEU A 40 24.38 21.42 4.72
CA LEU A 40 23.27 20.66 4.17
C LEU A 40 23.80 19.47 3.37
N TYR A 41 23.65 18.26 3.91
CA TYR A 41 24.07 17.03 3.25
C TYR A 41 22.89 16.40 2.50
N LEU A 42 23.07 16.14 1.19
CA LEU A 42 22.12 15.37 0.39
C LEU A 42 22.35 13.86 0.49
N GLY A 43 23.58 13.43 0.80
CA GLY A 43 23.95 12.02 0.80
C GLY A 43 25.44 11.81 1.07
N GLU A 44 25.91 10.57 0.87
CA GLU A 44 27.31 10.17 1.02
C GLU A 44 27.92 9.71 -0.31
N THR A 45 29.24 9.83 -0.44
CA THR A 45 30.01 9.25 -1.55
C THR A 45 30.82 8.07 -1.05
N LEU A 46 30.74 6.93 -1.74
CA LEU A 46 31.58 5.77 -1.50
C LEU A 46 32.54 5.55 -2.67
N THR A 47 33.73 5.03 -2.39
CA THR A 47 34.62 4.45 -3.40
C THR A 47 34.67 2.96 -3.17
N VAL A 48 34.13 2.18 -4.12
CA VAL A 48 34.11 0.73 -4.06
C VAL A 48 35.14 0.18 -5.01
N LYS A 49 36.04 -0.66 -4.52
CA LYS A 49 36.98 -1.41 -5.35
C LYS A 49 36.29 -2.66 -5.87
N SER A 50 36.11 -2.75 -7.18
CA SER A 50 35.55 -3.92 -7.83
C SER A 50 36.60 -5.04 -7.93
N ASN A 51 36.18 -6.28 -7.74
CA ASN A 51 37.06 -7.45 -7.89
C ASN A 51 37.28 -7.80 -9.37
N ALA A 52 36.29 -7.57 -10.23
CA ALA A 52 36.41 -7.64 -11.69
C ALA A 52 35.53 -6.56 -12.34
N PRO A 53 36.08 -5.53 -13.01
CA PRO A 53 37.39 -5.48 -13.69
C PRO A 53 38.59 -4.92 -12.88
N GLY A 54 38.56 -4.93 -11.53
CA GLY A 54 39.69 -4.43 -10.74
C GLY A 54 39.76 -2.90 -10.64
N GLU A 55 38.62 -2.23 -10.85
CA GLU A 55 38.51 -0.77 -10.92
C GLU A 55 37.94 -0.17 -9.62
N GLN A 56 38.31 1.08 -9.33
CA GLN A 56 37.63 1.86 -8.29
C GLN A 56 36.45 2.60 -8.91
N ARG A 57 35.26 2.38 -8.35
CA ARG A 57 34.03 3.04 -8.79
C ARG A 57 33.48 3.92 -7.69
N ARG A 58 33.09 5.13 -8.08
CA ARG A 58 32.44 6.09 -7.19
C ARG A 58 30.94 5.82 -7.17
N LEU A 59 30.37 5.69 -5.98
CA LEU A 59 28.92 5.62 -5.75
C LEU A 59 28.48 6.85 -4.97
N ASN A 60 27.32 7.42 -5.29
CA ASN A 60 26.66 8.41 -4.44
C ASN A 60 25.38 7.82 -3.89
N ILE A 61 25.14 7.99 -2.59
CA ILE A 61 24.05 7.35 -1.88
C ILE A 61 23.17 8.41 -1.25
N TYR A 62 21.89 8.39 -1.58
CA TYR A 62 20.86 9.14 -0.89
C TYR A 62 20.02 8.15 -0.06
N LEU A 63 19.83 8.49 1.22
CA LEU A 63 18.97 7.75 2.13
C LEU A 63 17.72 8.59 2.41
N PRO A 64 16.52 7.97 2.39
CA PRO A 64 15.29 8.69 2.68
C PRO A 64 15.24 9.09 4.17
N GLU A 65 14.44 10.10 4.50
CA GLU A 65 14.32 10.62 5.87
C GLU A 65 13.86 9.52 6.85
N GLU A 66 13.00 8.60 6.39
CA GLU A 66 12.52 7.46 7.15
C GLU A 66 13.64 6.49 7.56
N TYR A 67 14.78 6.50 6.85
CA TYR A 67 15.90 5.60 7.12
C TYR A 67 16.45 5.79 8.54
N SER A 68 16.48 7.00 9.09
CA SER A 68 16.95 7.26 10.45
C SER A 68 15.86 7.14 11.53
N LYS A 69 14.58 7.10 11.14
CA LYS A 69 13.44 7.12 12.07
C LYS A 69 13.01 5.72 12.53
N ASN A 70 13.16 4.70 11.70
CA ASN A 70 12.75 3.33 12.00
C ASN A 70 13.86 2.34 11.62
N SER A 71 14.42 1.65 12.61
CA SER A 71 15.52 0.70 12.41
C SER A 71 15.12 -0.58 11.68
N ASP A 72 13.83 -0.95 11.72
CA ASP A 72 13.34 -2.24 11.20
C ASP A 72 12.79 -2.13 9.76
N GLN A 73 12.55 -0.89 9.30
CA GLN A 73 12.04 -0.64 7.96
C GLN A 73 13.10 -0.95 6.89
N LYS A 74 12.69 -1.68 5.86
CA LYS A 74 13.48 -1.99 4.66
C LYS A 74 12.98 -1.20 3.46
N PHE A 75 13.90 -0.80 2.59
CA PHE A 75 13.65 0.17 1.53
C PHE A 75 13.90 -0.42 0.13
N PRO A 76 13.09 -0.08 -0.87
CA PRO A 76 13.44 -0.31 -2.27
C PRO A 76 14.69 0.50 -2.67
N VAL A 77 15.37 0.02 -3.71
CA VAL A 77 16.61 0.63 -4.20
C VAL A 77 16.44 1.10 -5.65
N ILE A 78 16.86 2.34 -5.92
CA ILE A 78 16.93 2.92 -7.25
C ILE A 78 18.40 3.03 -7.64
N TYR A 79 18.79 2.39 -8.73
CA TYR A 79 20.12 2.46 -9.32
C TYR A 79 20.08 3.44 -10.49
N LEU A 80 20.86 4.52 -10.38
CA LEU A 80 20.94 5.58 -11.36
C LEU A 80 22.28 5.49 -12.09
N LEU A 81 22.23 5.17 -13.39
CA LEU A 81 23.38 5.24 -14.29
C LEU A 81 23.75 6.71 -14.56
N ASP A 82 25.03 7.00 -14.84
CA ASP A 82 25.54 8.39 -14.89
C ASP A 82 25.18 9.18 -13.61
N GLY A 83 25.33 8.50 -12.46
CA GLY A 83 24.86 8.95 -11.15
C GLY A 83 25.93 9.65 -10.32
N THR A 84 26.87 10.35 -10.94
CA THR A 84 27.82 11.19 -10.20
C THR A 84 27.17 12.50 -9.75
N ALA A 85 27.75 13.16 -8.73
CA ALA A 85 27.19 14.39 -8.15
C ALA A 85 27.20 15.57 -9.13
N ASP A 86 28.12 15.55 -10.10
CA ASP A 86 28.27 16.51 -11.21
C ASP A 86 27.46 16.13 -12.46
N GLN A 87 26.65 15.06 -12.39
CA GLN A 87 25.76 14.59 -13.45
C GLN A 87 24.30 14.52 -12.95
N ASN A 88 23.67 13.35 -12.99
CA ASN A 88 22.23 13.22 -12.75
C ASN A 88 21.86 13.08 -11.26
N PHE A 89 22.83 12.86 -10.37
CA PHE A 89 22.52 12.45 -8.99
C PHE A 89 21.73 13.51 -8.20
N VAL A 90 22.16 14.76 -8.23
CA VAL A 90 21.60 15.81 -7.35
C VAL A 90 20.12 16.05 -7.65
N HIS A 91 19.77 16.24 -8.92
CA HIS A 91 18.39 16.51 -9.28
C HIS A 91 17.49 15.27 -9.16
N VAL A 92 18.01 14.06 -9.42
CA VAL A 92 17.23 12.82 -9.23
C VAL A 92 17.03 12.51 -7.74
N ALA A 93 18.02 12.77 -6.88
CA ALA A 93 17.87 12.66 -5.43
C ALA A 93 16.77 13.59 -4.90
N GLY A 94 16.71 14.84 -5.40
CA GLY A 94 15.63 15.77 -5.10
C GLY A 94 14.25 15.24 -5.54
N LEU A 95 14.17 14.61 -6.73
CA LEU A 95 12.94 13.97 -7.19
C LEU A 95 12.54 12.76 -6.34
N VAL A 96 13.49 11.92 -5.94
CA VAL A 96 13.24 10.76 -5.07
C VAL A 96 12.74 11.22 -3.70
N GLN A 97 13.38 12.24 -3.11
CA GLN A 97 12.93 12.87 -1.87
C GLN A 97 11.50 13.40 -2.01
N PHE A 98 11.26 14.26 -3.00
CA PHE A 98 9.96 14.90 -3.22
C PHE A 98 8.85 13.86 -3.45
N ALA A 99 9.11 12.88 -4.33
CA ALA A 99 8.16 11.83 -4.66
C ALA A 99 7.83 10.92 -3.47
N SER A 100 8.73 10.83 -2.48
CA SER A 100 8.57 10.01 -1.27
C SER A 100 7.80 10.69 -0.16
N PHE A 101 7.57 12.01 -0.22
CA PHE A 101 6.83 12.71 0.83
C PHE A 101 5.45 12.12 1.08
N SER A 102 5.04 12.07 2.34
CA SER A 102 3.76 11.48 2.76
C SER A 102 2.53 12.19 2.19
N TRP A 103 2.66 13.41 1.65
CA TRP A 103 1.60 14.13 0.94
C TRP A 103 1.69 14.05 -0.59
N VAL A 104 2.80 13.53 -1.14
CA VAL A 104 3.00 13.31 -2.59
C VAL A 104 2.80 11.84 -2.97
N LYS A 105 3.46 10.92 -2.25
CA LYS A 105 3.33 9.45 -2.31
C LYS A 105 3.55 8.80 -3.69
N TYR A 106 4.19 9.46 -4.64
CA TYR A 106 4.50 8.86 -5.94
C TYR A 106 5.50 7.72 -5.83
N LEU A 107 6.36 7.75 -4.81
CA LEU A 107 7.32 6.70 -4.51
C LEU A 107 7.23 6.32 -3.02
N PRO A 108 7.41 5.05 -2.65
CA PRO A 108 7.82 4.73 -1.29
C PRO A 108 9.18 5.37 -0.99
N ALA A 109 9.45 5.69 0.27
CA ALA A 109 10.80 6.01 0.74
C ALA A 109 11.81 5.01 0.16
N SER A 110 12.86 5.51 -0.50
CA SER A 110 13.78 4.68 -1.31
C SER A 110 15.22 5.09 -1.13
N VAL A 111 16.12 4.09 -1.13
CA VAL A 111 17.56 4.33 -1.24
C VAL A 111 17.88 4.60 -2.71
N LEU A 112 18.59 5.68 -3.01
CA LEU A 112 19.08 5.99 -4.35
C LEU A 112 20.60 5.80 -4.41
N VAL A 113 21.04 4.96 -5.34
CA VAL A 113 22.44 4.62 -5.60
C VAL A 113 22.81 5.15 -6.98
N GLY A 114 23.53 6.28 -7.02
CA GLY A 114 24.14 6.80 -8.23
C GLY A 114 25.44 6.08 -8.53
N ILE A 115 25.57 5.56 -9.75
CA ILE A 115 26.74 4.78 -10.20
C ILE A 115 27.59 5.65 -11.10
N GLY A 116 28.84 5.92 -10.68
CA GLY A 116 29.83 6.59 -11.50
C GLY A 116 30.53 5.62 -12.46
N ASN A 117 30.72 6.06 -13.70
CA ASN A 117 31.47 5.32 -14.71
C ASN A 117 32.97 5.64 -14.65
N THR A 118 33.78 4.63 -14.95
CA THR A 118 35.23 4.77 -15.18
C THR A 118 35.51 4.97 -16.67
N ASP A 119 34.79 4.21 -17.51
CA ASP A 119 34.75 4.39 -18.96
C ASP A 119 33.30 4.18 -19.43
N ARG A 120 32.59 5.28 -19.66
CA ARG A 120 31.18 5.28 -20.01
C ARG A 120 30.89 4.56 -21.32
N SER A 121 31.74 4.74 -22.33
CA SER A 121 31.56 4.13 -23.66
C SER A 121 31.67 2.62 -23.54
N ARG A 122 32.70 2.13 -22.85
CA ARG A 122 32.90 0.71 -22.60
C ARG A 122 31.79 0.10 -21.76
N ASP A 123 31.47 0.73 -20.62
CA ASP A 123 30.55 0.19 -19.63
C ASP A 123 29.10 0.08 -20.18
N PHE A 124 28.70 0.96 -21.11
CA PHE A 124 27.31 1.08 -21.54
C PHE A 124 27.02 0.54 -22.95
N THR A 125 28.02 0.00 -23.64
CA THR A 125 27.84 -0.54 -25.00
C THR A 125 28.31 -1.97 -25.11
N PHE A 126 27.54 -2.78 -25.83
CA PHE A 126 27.96 -4.09 -26.29
C PHE A 126 28.72 -3.95 -27.62
N PRO A 127 29.51 -4.97 -28.05
CA PRO A 127 30.33 -4.86 -29.25
C PRO A 127 29.49 -4.51 -30.48
N THR A 128 29.99 -3.58 -31.30
CA THR A 128 29.32 -3.14 -32.53
C THR A 128 30.03 -3.67 -33.78
N HIS A 129 29.25 -3.95 -34.83
CA HIS A 129 29.74 -4.29 -36.17
C HIS A 129 29.82 -3.07 -37.10
N VAL A 130 29.55 -1.87 -36.59
CA VAL A 130 29.58 -0.62 -37.35
C VAL A 130 30.93 0.08 -37.13
N GLU A 131 31.75 0.17 -38.18
CA GLU A 131 33.10 0.75 -38.08
C GLU A 131 33.12 2.20 -37.57
N GLU A 132 32.13 3.02 -37.95
CA GLU A 132 32.04 4.39 -37.46
C GLU A 132 31.70 4.46 -35.97
N GLU A 133 30.93 3.51 -35.44
CA GLU A 133 30.66 3.41 -34.00
C GLU A 133 31.92 2.94 -33.26
N LYS A 134 32.68 1.98 -33.81
CA LYS A 134 33.97 1.57 -33.23
C LYS A 134 34.94 2.74 -33.14
N LYS A 135 35.04 3.57 -34.18
CA LYS A 135 35.91 4.76 -34.18
C LYS A 135 35.43 5.81 -33.19
N ARG A 136 34.12 6.11 -33.18
CA ARG A 136 33.52 7.14 -32.32
C ARG A 136 33.55 6.75 -30.84
N PHE A 137 33.43 5.46 -30.54
CA PHE A 137 33.42 4.89 -29.19
C PHE A 137 34.52 3.84 -29.07
N ALA A 138 35.79 4.27 -29.13
CA ALA A 138 36.95 3.39 -29.25
C ALA A 138 37.02 2.27 -28.19
N SER A 139 36.54 2.53 -26.97
CA SER A 139 36.53 1.58 -25.86
C SER A 139 35.26 0.72 -25.74
N ASN A 140 34.35 0.76 -26.71
CA ASN A 140 33.07 0.04 -26.68
C ASN A 140 33.18 -1.47 -26.39
N GLY A 141 32.05 -2.07 -26.03
CA GLY A 141 31.90 -3.53 -26.00
C GLY A 141 32.05 -4.19 -24.63
N GLY A 142 32.12 -3.42 -23.55
CA GLY A 142 32.28 -3.94 -22.19
C GLY A 142 30.99 -4.04 -21.38
N SER A 143 29.81 -3.80 -21.96
CA SER A 143 28.55 -3.80 -21.19
C SER A 143 28.29 -5.10 -20.44
N ALA A 144 28.61 -6.26 -21.00
CA ALA A 144 28.46 -7.55 -20.33
C ALA A 144 29.23 -7.62 -19.00
N ASN A 145 30.47 -7.12 -18.97
CA ASN A 145 31.28 -7.08 -17.75
C ASN A 145 30.70 -6.10 -16.72
N PHE A 146 30.15 -4.98 -17.18
CA PHE A 146 29.53 -4.00 -16.30
C PHE A 146 28.20 -4.50 -15.71
N ILE A 147 27.39 -5.24 -16.49
CA ILE A 147 26.19 -5.92 -16.01
C ILE A 147 26.56 -6.99 -14.97
N ASP A 148 27.61 -7.77 -15.24
CA ASP A 148 28.16 -8.74 -14.27
C ASP A 148 28.60 -8.07 -12.96
N TYR A 149 29.26 -6.92 -13.04
CA TYR A 149 29.61 -6.11 -11.85
C TYR A 149 28.35 -5.67 -11.08
N ILE A 150 27.32 -5.18 -11.78
CA ILE A 150 26.05 -4.78 -11.14
C ILE A 150 25.44 -5.96 -10.39
N GLU A 151 25.32 -7.12 -11.04
CA GLU A 151 24.69 -8.32 -10.50
C GLU A 151 25.48 -8.95 -9.36
N LYS A 152 26.78 -9.18 -9.56
CA LYS A 152 27.59 -10.04 -8.69
C LYS A 152 28.30 -9.29 -7.58
N GLU A 153 28.51 -7.98 -7.74
CA GLU A 153 29.26 -7.18 -6.77
C GLU A 153 28.41 -6.04 -6.20
N LEU A 154 27.88 -5.16 -7.04
CA LEU A 154 27.23 -3.93 -6.59
C LEU A 154 25.92 -4.19 -5.85
N GLN A 155 25.00 -4.97 -6.42
CA GLN A 155 23.72 -5.25 -5.77
C GLN A 155 23.92 -5.96 -4.42
N PRO A 156 24.73 -7.04 -4.31
CA PRO A 156 25.03 -7.67 -3.03
C PRO A 156 25.71 -6.74 -2.01
N PHE A 157 26.62 -5.87 -2.46
CA PHE A 157 27.24 -4.86 -1.60
C PHE A 157 26.20 -3.89 -1.02
N ILE A 158 25.29 -3.37 -1.86
CA ILE A 158 24.22 -2.47 -1.39
C ILE A 158 23.24 -3.20 -0.46
N ASP A 159 22.85 -4.43 -0.80
CA ASP A 159 21.92 -5.24 0.01
C ASP A 159 22.53 -5.63 1.38
N SER A 160 23.86 -5.73 1.49
CA SER A 160 24.55 -5.99 2.76
C SER A 160 24.82 -4.75 3.61
N LYS A 161 25.08 -3.59 2.97
CA LYS A 161 25.41 -2.34 3.66
C LYS A 161 24.16 -1.55 4.09
N TYR A 162 23.07 -1.65 3.33
CA TYR A 162 21.85 -0.87 3.56
C TYR A 162 20.63 -1.78 3.82
N ARG A 163 19.61 -1.24 4.50
CA ARG A 163 18.35 -1.94 4.76
C ARG A 163 17.48 -1.99 3.50
N THR A 164 17.72 -2.97 2.62
CA THR A 164 16.95 -3.10 1.37
C THR A 164 15.82 -4.13 1.47
N ASN A 165 14.75 -3.96 0.68
CA ASN A 165 13.60 -4.88 0.65
C ASN A 165 13.57 -5.79 -0.60
N GLY A 166 14.62 -5.74 -1.43
CA GLY A 166 14.75 -6.52 -2.66
C GLY A 166 14.06 -5.93 -3.91
N THR A 167 13.23 -4.89 -3.78
CA THR A 167 12.65 -4.20 -4.95
C THR A 167 13.68 -3.24 -5.56
N LYS A 168 13.98 -3.42 -6.85
CA LYS A 168 15.08 -2.73 -7.54
C LYS A 168 14.57 -2.00 -8.79
N THR A 169 14.95 -0.73 -8.94
CA THR A 169 14.68 0.10 -10.12
C THR A 169 16.00 0.49 -10.79
N ILE A 170 16.08 0.46 -12.12
CA ILE A 170 17.21 1.05 -12.86
C ILE A 170 16.73 2.24 -13.69
N ILE A 171 17.53 3.31 -13.67
CA ILE A 171 17.30 4.53 -14.46
C ILE A 171 18.53 4.74 -15.36
N GLY A 172 18.29 4.87 -16.66
CA GLY A 172 19.35 5.08 -17.65
C GLY A 172 18.94 6.08 -18.74
N HIS A 173 19.87 6.95 -19.11
CA HIS A 173 19.71 7.94 -20.18
C HIS A 173 20.71 7.71 -21.32
N SER A 174 20.29 7.88 -22.57
CA SER A 174 21.20 7.78 -23.74
C SER A 174 21.87 6.40 -23.81
N LEU A 175 23.21 6.31 -23.78
CA LEU A 175 23.92 5.02 -23.66
C LEU A 175 23.58 4.28 -22.36
N GLY A 176 23.35 4.97 -21.25
CA GLY A 176 22.83 4.33 -20.04
C GLY A 176 21.43 3.74 -20.25
N GLY A 177 20.60 4.39 -21.06
CA GLY A 177 19.30 3.86 -21.50
C GLY A 177 19.44 2.64 -22.41
N LEU A 178 20.49 2.60 -23.25
CA LEU A 178 20.86 1.42 -24.05
C LEU A 178 21.26 0.24 -23.14
N LEU A 179 22.13 0.47 -22.15
CA LEU A 179 22.51 -0.56 -21.17
C LEU A 179 21.30 -1.07 -20.40
N ALA A 180 20.46 -0.17 -19.89
CA ALA A 180 19.26 -0.56 -19.14
C ALA A 180 18.26 -1.34 -20.01
N ALA A 181 18.16 -1.01 -21.31
CA ALA A 181 17.42 -1.82 -22.27
C ALA A 181 18.08 -3.19 -22.50
N GLU A 182 19.41 -3.26 -22.57
CA GLU A 182 20.13 -4.54 -22.71
C GLU A 182 19.86 -5.44 -21.49
N ILE A 183 19.93 -4.91 -20.28
CA ILE A 183 19.59 -5.63 -19.05
C ILE A 183 18.14 -6.11 -19.11
N LEU A 184 17.19 -5.25 -19.49
CA LEU A 184 15.78 -5.64 -19.61
C LEU A 184 15.58 -6.82 -20.57
N LEU A 185 16.31 -6.88 -21.69
CA LEU A 185 16.11 -7.93 -22.69
C LEU A 185 16.93 -9.20 -22.42
N LYS A 186 18.06 -9.10 -21.71
CA LYS A 186 18.97 -10.24 -21.51
C LYS A 186 18.99 -10.77 -20.07
N ARG A 187 18.71 -9.94 -19.07
CA ARG A 187 18.72 -10.26 -17.63
C ARG A 187 17.59 -9.52 -16.87
N PRO A 188 16.32 -9.68 -17.28
CA PRO A 188 15.20 -8.93 -16.70
C PRO A 188 15.02 -9.17 -15.19
N GLU A 189 15.52 -10.27 -14.65
CA GLU A 189 15.45 -10.63 -13.23
C GLU A 189 16.21 -9.66 -12.31
N LEU A 190 17.19 -8.93 -12.82
CA LEU A 190 18.02 -8.01 -12.02
C LEU A 190 17.25 -6.80 -11.46
N PHE A 191 16.13 -6.42 -12.10
CA PHE A 191 15.34 -5.26 -11.71
C PHE A 191 13.84 -5.52 -11.85
N ASP A 192 13.04 -4.88 -11.00
CA ASP A 192 11.57 -4.92 -11.07
C ASP A 192 11.03 -3.75 -11.89
N ARG A 193 11.78 -2.64 -11.95
CA ARG A 193 11.39 -1.45 -12.71
C ARG A 193 12.52 -0.90 -13.56
N PHE A 194 12.18 -0.47 -14.76
CA PHE A 194 13.11 0.11 -15.73
C PHE A 194 12.59 1.47 -16.18
N ILE A 195 13.42 2.51 -16.04
CA ILE A 195 13.15 3.85 -16.57
C ILE A 195 14.20 4.11 -17.65
N LEU A 196 13.78 3.92 -18.91
CA LEU A 196 14.62 3.99 -20.11
C LEU A 196 14.38 5.33 -20.80
N ILE A 197 15.33 6.24 -20.70
CA ILE A 197 15.16 7.63 -21.16
C ILE A 197 16.05 7.84 -22.39
N SER A 198 15.43 8.18 -23.52
CA SER A 198 16.09 8.35 -24.81
C SER A 198 17.14 7.26 -25.07
N PRO A 199 16.77 5.97 -24.98
CA PRO A 199 17.75 4.89 -25.07
C PRO A 199 18.38 4.90 -26.47
N SER A 200 19.71 4.86 -26.54
CA SER A 200 20.51 4.93 -27.78
C SER A 200 20.46 3.65 -28.61
N LEU A 201 19.25 3.21 -28.93
CA LEU A 201 18.94 1.97 -29.63
C LEU A 201 19.33 1.98 -31.11
N TRP A 202 19.83 3.09 -31.65
CA TRP A 202 20.45 3.13 -32.98
C TRP A 202 21.72 2.27 -33.06
N TRP A 203 22.36 2.02 -31.91
CA TRP A 203 23.60 1.24 -31.78
C TRP A 203 23.55 -0.09 -32.52
N ASP A 204 24.66 -0.43 -33.19
CA ASP A 204 24.85 -1.68 -33.93
C ASP A 204 23.67 -1.98 -34.88
N LYS A 205 23.25 -0.96 -35.64
CA LYS A 205 22.12 -1.03 -36.58
C LYS A 205 20.82 -1.51 -35.92
N GLN A 206 20.54 -1.02 -34.72
CA GLN A 206 19.37 -1.40 -33.91
C GLN A 206 19.30 -2.90 -33.60
N SER A 207 20.44 -3.58 -33.44
CA SER A 207 20.47 -5.03 -33.22
C SER A 207 19.72 -5.45 -31.95
N LEU A 208 19.70 -4.61 -30.92
CA LEU A 208 18.98 -4.90 -29.68
C LEU A 208 17.45 -4.98 -29.89
N LEU A 209 16.88 -4.25 -30.85
CA LEU A 209 15.46 -4.33 -31.21
C LEU A 209 15.11 -5.57 -32.05
N LYS A 210 16.13 -6.28 -32.55
CA LYS A 210 15.99 -7.51 -33.33
C LYS A 210 16.25 -8.76 -32.48
N ALA A 211 16.76 -8.59 -31.26
CA ALA A 211 17.03 -9.69 -30.35
C ALA A 211 15.71 -10.29 -29.83
N GLU A 212 15.71 -11.61 -29.65
CA GLU A 212 14.64 -12.29 -28.92
C GLU A 212 14.86 -12.08 -27.42
N PRO A 213 13.93 -11.44 -26.71
CA PRO A 213 14.16 -11.12 -25.30
C PRO A 213 13.91 -12.32 -24.39
N MET A 214 14.67 -12.39 -23.30
CA MET A 214 14.49 -13.37 -22.25
C MET A 214 13.09 -13.28 -21.61
N ALA A 215 12.57 -14.44 -21.21
CA ALA A 215 11.31 -14.54 -20.49
C ALA A 215 11.37 -13.79 -19.16
N VAL A 216 10.29 -13.10 -18.82
CA VAL A 216 10.17 -12.36 -17.57
C VAL A 216 9.40 -13.22 -16.57
N ASN A 217 10.07 -13.68 -15.51
CA ASN A 217 9.48 -14.58 -14.51
C ASN A 217 8.92 -13.86 -13.27
N LYS A 218 8.85 -12.53 -13.30
CA LYS A 218 8.31 -11.68 -12.23
C LYS A 218 7.58 -10.47 -12.80
N LYS A 219 6.84 -9.74 -11.96
CA LYS A 219 6.20 -8.49 -12.40
C LYS A 219 7.27 -7.44 -12.70
N THR A 220 7.32 -6.97 -13.93
CA THR A 220 8.28 -5.95 -14.37
C THR A 220 7.55 -4.75 -14.96
N GLU A 221 7.84 -3.55 -14.45
CA GLU A 221 7.30 -2.29 -14.98
C GLU A 221 8.38 -1.53 -15.76
N VAL A 222 8.08 -1.17 -17.01
CA VAL A 222 9.00 -0.48 -17.90
C VAL A 222 8.39 0.85 -18.31
N TYR A 223 9.17 1.91 -18.20
CA TYR A 223 8.80 3.24 -18.67
C TYR A 223 9.84 3.68 -19.71
N VAL A 224 9.38 3.92 -20.93
CA VAL A 224 10.20 4.35 -22.06
C VAL A 224 9.87 5.80 -22.38
N ALA A 225 10.85 6.70 -22.27
CA ALA A 225 10.71 8.09 -22.63
C ALA A 225 11.65 8.46 -23.77
N VAL A 226 11.26 9.45 -24.58
CA VAL A 226 12.14 10.06 -25.58
C VAL A 226 11.76 11.52 -25.78
N GLY A 227 12.76 12.38 -25.99
CA GLY A 227 12.57 13.82 -26.20
C GLY A 227 12.29 14.14 -27.66
N ASN A 228 12.23 15.43 -27.96
CA ASN A 228 12.22 15.95 -29.32
C ASN A 228 13.59 15.74 -29.97
N GLU A 229 13.75 14.59 -30.60
CA GLU A 229 14.99 14.06 -31.15
C GLU A 229 14.78 13.58 -32.59
N ASP A 230 15.86 13.14 -33.24
CA ASP A 230 15.78 12.65 -34.60
C ASP A 230 14.85 11.42 -34.74
N LYS A 231 14.45 11.15 -35.98
CA LYS A 231 13.51 10.07 -36.32
C LYS A 231 13.99 8.69 -35.86
N VAL A 232 15.30 8.45 -35.83
CA VAL A 232 15.88 7.18 -35.40
C VAL A 232 15.74 7.03 -33.88
N MET A 233 16.06 8.06 -33.10
CA MET A 233 15.89 8.05 -31.64
C MET A 233 14.43 7.83 -31.25
N VAL A 234 13.52 8.64 -31.78
CA VAL A 234 12.09 8.55 -31.49
C VAL A 234 11.50 7.23 -32.00
N GLY A 235 11.87 6.82 -33.22
CA GLY A 235 11.40 5.58 -33.83
C GLY A 235 11.83 4.35 -33.04
N SER A 236 13.10 4.30 -32.61
CA SER A 236 13.64 3.15 -31.89
C SER A 236 13.03 3.01 -30.49
N ALA A 237 12.81 4.11 -29.76
CA ALA A 237 12.12 4.10 -28.47
C ALA A 237 10.66 3.61 -28.60
N ARG A 238 9.94 4.04 -29.65
CA ARG A 238 8.59 3.55 -29.95
C ARG A 238 8.60 2.05 -30.27
N SER A 239 9.56 1.60 -31.07
CA SER A 239 9.73 0.18 -31.42
C SER A 239 10.00 -0.69 -30.20
N LEU A 240 10.85 -0.22 -29.27
CA LEU A 240 11.08 -0.91 -27.99
C LEU A 240 9.77 -1.08 -27.23
N ASN A 241 9.02 0.01 -27.01
CA ASN A 241 7.75 -0.08 -26.29
C ASN A 241 6.75 -1.00 -27.02
N ALA A 242 6.65 -0.93 -28.34
CA ALA A 242 5.75 -1.79 -29.12
C ALA A 242 6.13 -3.29 -28.97
N MET A 243 7.43 -3.61 -28.96
CA MET A 243 7.90 -4.97 -28.68
C MET A 243 7.52 -5.43 -27.27
N LEU A 244 7.65 -4.56 -26.27
CA LEU A 244 7.29 -4.87 -24.89
C LEU A 244 5.78 -5.03 -24.67
N GLN A 245 4.94 -4.25 -25.36
CA GLN A 245 3.47 -4.37 -25.24
C GLN A 245 2.94 -5.74 -25.70
N LYS A 246 3.61 -6.38 -26.68
CA LYS A 246 3.26 -7.73 -27.13
C LYS A 246 3.44 -8.79 -26.05
N ARG A 247 4.27 -8.53 -25.03
CA ARG A 247 4.56 -9.43 -23.90
C ARG A 247 3.79 -9.08 -22.62
N LYS A 248 2.70 -8.31 -22.72
CA LYS A 248 1.91 -7.89 -21.54
C LYS A 248 1.41 -9.05 -20.67
N ASN A 249 1.17 -10.21 -21.30
CA ASN A 249 0.66 -11.40 -20.61
C ASN A 249 1.75 -12.17 -19.83
N GLU A 250 3.02 -11.78 -19.95
CA GLU A 250 4.16 -12.43 -19.30
C GLU A 250 4.60 -11.67 -18.03
N GLY A 251 3.69 -10.95 -17.38
CA GLY A 251 4.02 -10.16 -16.17
C GLY A 251 4.79 -8.86 -16.45
N LEU A 252 5.13 -8.56 -17.71
CA LEU A 252 5.74 -7.29 -18.10
C LEU A 252 4.67 -6.24 -18.42
N ARG A 253 4.88 -5.01 -17.96
CA ARG A 253 4.06 -3.85 -18.31
C ARG A 253 4.95 -2.75 -18.83
N SER A 254 4.60 -2.17 -19.98
CA SER A 254 5.33 -1.03 -20.54
C SER A 254 4.48 0.23 -20.65
N HIS A 255 5.12 1.37 -20.53
CA HIS A 255 4.59 2.71 -20.71
C HIS A 255 5.50 3.49 -21.64
N PHE A 256 4.93 4.34 -22.49
CA PHE A 256 5.70 5.19 -23.39
C PHE A 256 5.25 6.63 -23.30
N LYS A 257 6.21 7.56 -23.26
CA LYS A 257 5.93 8.99 -23.35
C LYS A 257 6.94 9.71 -24.23
N TYR A 258 6.40 10.53 -25.14
CA TYR A 258 7.16 11.48 -25.94
C TYR A 258 7.10 12.85 -25.26
N PHE A 259 8.24 13.51 -25.09
CA PHE A 259 8.35 14.85 -24.49
C PHE A 259 8.72 15.87 -25.57
N PRO A 260 7.74 16.54 -26.21
CA PRO A 260 8.00 17.46 -27.32
C PRO A 260 8.79 18.71 -26.91
N ASP A 261 8.69 19.12 -25.65
CA ASP A 261 9.34 20.32 -25.11
C ASP A 261 10.73 20.03 -24.52
N GLU A 262 11.12 18.76 -24.45
CA GLU A 262 12.41 18.34 -23.91
C GLU A 262 13.36 17.91 -25.02
N SER A 263 14.61 18.37 -24.94
CA SER A 263 15.70 17.90 -25.79
C SER A 263 16.30 16.59 -25.27
N HIS A 264 17.20 15.98 -26.04
CA HIS A 264 17.99 14.84 -25.59
C HIS A 264 18.68 15.10 -24.23
N MET A 265 19.15 16.32 -23.98
CA MET A 265 19.93 16.63 -22.77
C MET A 265 19.08 17.05 -21.56
N SER A 266 17.88 17.61 -21.79
CA SER A 266 17.04 18.14 -20.70
C SER A 266 16.01 17.13 -20.16
N ILE A 267 15.69 16.09 -20.93
CA ILE A 267 14.58 15.18 -20.65
C ILE A 267 14.67 14.41 -19.32
N VAL A 268 15.87 14.15 -18.78
CA VAL A 268 16.04 13.22 -17.64
C VAL A 268 15.17 13.60 -16.45
N HIS A 269 15.13 14.89 -16.10
CA HIS A 269 14.35 15.37 -14.96
C HIS A 269 12.84 15.13 -15.17
N ALA A 270 12.30 15.57 -16.30
CA ALA A 270 10.88 15.46 -16.62
C ALA A 270 10.44 13.99 -16.76
N ALA A 271 11.27 13.15 -17.39
CA ALA A 271 10.98 11.73 -17.59
C ALA A 271 11.00 10.94 -16.28
N VAL A 272 11.96 11.17 -15.39
CA VAL A 272 12.00 10.51 -14.08
C VAL A 272 10.78 10.88 -13.24
N TYR A 273 10.42 12.17 -13.18
CA TYR A 273 9.24 12.62 -12.45
C TYR A 273 7.94 11.98 -12.97
N ASP A 274 7.75 11.97 -14.29
CA ASP A 274 6.56 11.36 -14.90
C ASP A 274 6.53 9.84 -14.72
N ALA A 275 7.67 9.16 -14.79
CA ALA A 275 7.77 7.73 -14.54
C ALA A 275 7.29 7.38 -13.13
N PHE A 276 7.71 8.15 -12.12
CA PHE A 276 7.27 7.97 -10.73
C PHE A 276 5.76 8.18 -10.58
N GLN A 277 5.22 9.24 -11.18
CA GLN A 277 3.76 9.47 -11.23
C GLN A 277 3.02 8.33 -11.92
N THR A 278 3.56 7.83 -13.03
CA THR A 278 2.95 6.76 -13.82
C THR A 278 2.87 5.48 -13.01
N PHE A 279 4.00 4.99 -12.47
CA PHE A 279 4.01 3.78 -11.63
C PHE A 279 3.07 3.91 -10.42
N HIS A 280 2.99 5.10 -9.80
CA HIS A 280 2.05 5.36 -8.72
C HIS A 280 0.57 5.28 -9.14
N LYS A 281 0.17 6.02 -10.19
CA LYS A 281 -1.21 6.04 -10.69
C LYS A 281 -1.72 4.64 -11.00
N TYR A 282 -0.87 3.76 -11.51
CA TYR A 282 -1.22 2.37 -11.77
C TYR A 282 -1.42 1.56 -10.48
N ARG A 283 -0.56 1.74 -9.48
CA ARG A 283 -0.76 1.14 -8.15
C ARG A 283 -2.10 1.59 -7.55
N GLU A 284 -2.38 2.89 -7.59
CA GLU A 284 -3.67 3.42 -7.11
C GLU A 284 -4.87 2.92 -7.91
N THR A 285 -4.81 2.88 -9.24
CA THR A 285 -5.96 2.40 -10.05
C THR A 285 -6.22 0.91 -9.84
N SER A 286 -5.16 0.12 -9.63
CA SER A 286 -5.33 -1.29 -9.26
C SER A 286 -5.96 -1.46 -7.87
N ALA A 287 -5.61 -0.60 -6.90
CA ALA A 287 -6.26 -0.57 -5.59
C ALA A 287 -7.71 -0.04 -5.65
N LYS A 288 -7.99 0.92 -6.52
CA LYS A 288 -9.35 1.45 -6.76
C LYS A 288 -10.29 0.42 -7.40
N GLN A 289 -9.84 -0.75 -7.84
CA GLN A 289 -10.73 -1.83 -8.30
C GLN A 289 -11.16 -2.80 -7.18
N ILE A 290 -10.65 -2.63 -5.96
CA ILE A 290 -10.98 -3.49 -4.83
C ILE A 290 -12.44 -3.25 -4.42
N TYR A 291 -13.18 -4.35 -4.27
CA TYR A 291 -14.49 -4.38 -3.64
C TYR A 291 -14.32 -4.89 -2.22
N ASP A 292 -14.53 -4.02 -1.24
CA ASP A 292 -14.55 -4.40 0.17
C ASP A 292 -15.93 -4.92 0.58
N HIS A 293 -16.01 -6.18 1.00
CA HIS A 293 -17.26 -6.82 1.35
C HIS A 293 -17.72 -6.61 2.80
N HIS A 294 -16.95 -5.88 3.62
CA HIS A 294 -17.31 -5.66 5.02
C HIS A 294 -16.74 -4.34 5.56
N VAL A 295 -17.59 -3.30 5.56
CA VAL A 295 -17.25 -1.95 6.06
C VAL A 295 -18.35 -1.47 7.01
N HIS A 296 -17.98 -1.04 8.21
CA HIS A 296 -18.93 -0.46 9.15
C HIS A 296 -19.06 1.05 8.98
N LEU A 297 -20.31 1.52 8.97
CA LEU A 297 -20.69 2.93 9.05
C LEU A 297 -21.64 3.06 10.24
N MET A 298 -21.31 3.93 11.18
CA MET A 298 -22.08 4.12 12.41
C MET A 298 -22.62 5.55 12.49
N SER A 299 -23.90 5.71 12.85
CA SER A 299 -24.40 7.06 13.11
C SER A 299 -23.74 7.68 14.35
N PRO A 300 -23.71 9.02 14.46
CA PRO A 300 -23.29 9.68 15.69
C PRO A 300 -24.05 9.21 16.94
N ARG A 301 -25.32 8.78 16.79
CA ARG A 301 -26.13 8.23 17.88
C ARG A 301 -25.57 6.88 18.35
N LEU A 302 -25.20 6.00 17.43
CA LEU A 302 -24.62 4.70 17.77
C LEU A 302 -23.22 4.86 18.38
N ILE A 303 -22.38 5.76 17.85
CA ILE A 303 -21.07 6.08 18.43
C ILE A 303 -21.23 6.58 19.87
N LYS A 304 -22.18 7.50 20.10
CA LYS A 304 -22.48 7.98 21.45
C LYS A 304 -22.93 6.84 22.37
N TYR A 305 -23.85 5.99 21.91
CA TYR A 305 -24.32 4.84 22.68
C TYR A 305 -23.18 3.91 23.09
N PHE A 306 -22.27 3.59 22.17
CA PHE A 306 -21.08 2.78 22.45
C PHE A 306 -20.16 3.41 23.51
N LYS A 307 -19.91 4.71 23.41
CA LYS A 307 -19.13 5.45 24.41
C LYS A 307 -19.80 5.44 25.79
N ASP A 308 -21.11 5.62 25.83
CA ASP A 308 -21.90 5.64 27.07
C ASP A 308 -21.87 4.27 27.77
N VAL A 309 -21.73 3.16 27.03
CA VAL A 309 -21.54 1.79 27.58
C VAL A 309 -20.07 1.38 27.75
N GLY A 310 -19.12 2.29 27.53
CA GLY A 310 -17.70 2.07 27.80
C GLY A 310 -16.90 1.37 26.70
N ILE A 311 -17.42 1.29 25.47
CA ILE A 311 -16.69 0.71 24.33
C ILE A 311 -15.67 1.74 23.81
N PRO A 312 -14.37 1.39 23.74
CA PRO A 312 -13.34 2.31 23.25
C PRO A 312 -13.38 2.46 21.72
N PHE A 313 -13.01 3.64 21.24
CA PHE A 313 -12.82 3.90 19.80
C PHE A 313 -11.35 4.23 19.54
N SER A 314 -10.75 3.54 18.57
CA SER A 314 -9.34 3.69 18.22
C SER A 314 -9.06 4.88 17.27
N LYS A 315 -10.11 5.47 16.68
CA LYS A 315 -10.01 6.60 15.73
C LYS A 315 -10.99 7.73 16.09
N PRO A 316 -10.84 8.93 15.50
CA PRO A 316 -11.83 10.00 15.63
C PRO A 316 -13.20 9.60 15.07
N ASP A 317 -14.29 10.09 15.68
CA ASP A 317 -15.68 9.74 15.32
C ASP A 317 -16.01 9.88 13.83
N LYS A 318 -15.44 10.87 13.14
CA LYS A 318 -15.63 11.06 11.69
C LYS A 318 -15.14 9.87 10.87
N ASP A 319 -14.13 9.15 11.35
CA ASP A 319 -13.60 7.97 10.66
C ASP A 319 -14.52 6.76 10.79
N TYR A 320 -15.59 6.85 11.59
CA TYR A 320 -16.65 5.84 11.75
C TYR A 320 -18.00 6.30 11.19
N SER A 321 -18.26 7.61 11.17
CA SER A 321 -19.58 8.17 10.86
C SER A 321 -19.65 8.92 9.53
N ASP A 322 -18.54 9.46 9.01
CA ASP A 322 -18.55 10.20 7.76
C ASP A 322 -18.09 9.32 6.60
N PHE A 323 -19.02 8.98 5.71
CA PHE A 323 -18.77 8.11 4.57
C PHE A 323 -17.63 8.61 3.66
N ASP A 324 -17.54 9.93 3.43
CA ASP A 324 -16.53 10.51 2.54
C ASP A 324 -15.12 10.35 3.15
N SER A 325 -15.01 10.53 4.48
CA SER A 325 -13.80 10.21 5.24
C SER A 325 -13.46 8.71 5.19
N ILE A 326 -14.45 7.83 5.32
CA ILE A 326 -14.27 6.37 5.26
C ILE A 326 -13.71 5.95 3.90
N ILE A 327 -14.36 6.30 2.78
CA ILE A 327 -13.90 5.89 1.45
C ILE A 327 -12.52 6.43 1.13
N LYS A 328 -12.25 7.69 1.48
CA LYS A 328 -10.94 8.30 1.27
C LYS A 328 -9.83 7.54 1.99
N ARG A 329 -10.08 7.05 3.21
CA ARG A 329 -9.10 6.28 4.00
C ARG A 329 -9.03 4.82 3.60
N LEU A 330 -10.17 4.22 3.28
CA LEU A 330 -10.27 2.82 2.90
C LEU A 330 -9.53 2.55 1.58
N GLY A 331 -9.56 3.51 0.65
CA GLY A 331 -8.83 3.45 -0.62
C GLY A 331 -9.49 2.57 -1.68
N THR A 332 -10.76 2.22 -1.52
CA THR A 332 -11.53 1.36 -2.44
C THR A 332 -12.61 2.16 -3.19
N SER A 333 -13.12 1.61 -4.29
CA SER A 333 -14.22 2.25 -5.05
C SER A 333 -15.56 1.54 -4.90
N ARG A 334 -15.60 0.36 -4.28
CA ARG A 334 -16.82 -0.43 -4.06
C ARG A 334 -16.83 -1.01 -2.66
N VAL A 335 -17.95 -0.89 -1.96
CA VAL A 335 -18.08 -1.33 -0.56
C VAL A 335 -19.44 -1.94 -0.25
N ASN A 336 -19.45 -2.92 0.66
CA ASN A 336 -20.63 -3.32 1.41
C ASN A 336 -20.64 -2.58 2.75
N LEU A 337 -21.54 -1.62 2.91
CA LEU A 337 -21.81 -0.97 4.18
C LEU A 337 -22.70 -1.86 5.04
N VAL A 338 -22.26 -2.13 6.26
CA VAL A 338 -22.91 -3.07 7.17
C VAL A 338 -23.43 -2.31 8.39
N SER A 339 -24.77 -2.21 8.48
CA SER A 339 -25.44 -1.58 9.62
C SER A 339 -25.26 -2.39 10.89
N MET A 340 -25.05 -1.66 11.99
CA MET A 340 -24.88 -2.18 13.35
C MET A 340 -26.14 -1.95 14.21
N ALA A 341 -27.28 -1.63 13.59
CA ALA A 341 -28.53 -1.31 14.29
C ALA A 341 -29.00 -2.37 15.29
N TYR A 342 -28.67 -3.66 15.06
CA TYR A 342 -29.00 -4.76 15.96
C TYR A 342 -28.44 -4.60 17.39
N LEU A 343 -27.45 -3.73 17.59
CA LEU A 343 -26.83 -3.48 18.89
C LEU A 343 -27.68 -2.64 19.84
N PHE A 344 -28.64 -1.85 19.34
CA PHE A 344 -29.59 -1.18 20.23
C PHE A 344 -30.48 -2.17 20.98
N GLY A 345 -30.65 -3.38 20.43
CA GLY A 345 -31.37 -4.47 21.07
C GLY A 345 -30.47 -5.46 21.82
N HIS A 346 -29.20 -5.13 22.09
CA HIS A 346 -28.26 -6.01 22.79
C HIS A 346 -28.73 -6.23 24.24
N PRO A 347 -28.89 -7.50 24.69
CA PRO A 347 -29.50 -7.80 25.99
C PRO A 347 -28.70 -7.26 27.19
N GLU A 348 -27.39 -7.08 27.03
CA GLU A 348 -26.49 -6.68 28.13
C GLU A 348 -26.06 -5.20 28.09
N PHE A 349 -26.35 -4.45 27.01
CA PHE A 349 -25.91 -3.04 26.88
C PHE A 349 -26.94 -2.04 27.45
N GLY A 350 -27.81 -2.50 28.36
CA GLY A 350 -28.87 -1.70 28.97
C GLY A 350 -30.07 -1.46 28.04
N LYS A 351 -31.20 -1.03 28.63
CA LYS A 351 -32.41 -0.71 27.85
C LYS A 351 -32.23 0.61 27.10
N VAL A 352 -32.51 0.59 25.80
CA VAL A 352 -32.58 1.79 24.96
C VAL A 352 -34.02 2.29 24.93
N GLU A 353 -34.24 3.55 25.31
CA GLU A 353 -35.56 4.18 25.16
C GLU A 353 -35.94 4.26 23.68
N ASN A 354 -37.17 3.84 23.36
CA ASN A 354 -37.66 3.73 21.98
C ASN A 354 -36.68 2.96 21.07
N GLU A 355 -36.27 1.76 21.53
CA GLU A 355 -35.31 0.88 20.85
C GLU A 355 -35.57 0.75 19.34
N TYR A 356 -36.82 0.51 18.94
CA TYR A 356 -37.14 0.33 17.52
C TYR A 356 -36.90 1.60 16.69
N ASP A 357 -37.16 2.78 17.25
CA ASP A 357 -36.85 4.04 16.56
C ASP A 357 -35.33 4.26 16.44
N ALA A 358 -34.55 3.80 17.42
CA ALA A 358 -33.09 3.80 17.33
C ALA A 358 -32.59 2.88 16.20
N VAL A 359 -33.15 1.67 16.11
CA VAL A 359 -32.85 0.70 15.04
C VAL A 359 -33.18 1.30 13.67
N ARG A 360 -34.39 1.87 13.52
CA ARG A 360 -34.82 2.50 12.27
C ARG A 360 -33.91 3.65 11.87
N ALA A 361 -33.56 4.53 12.82
CA ALA A 361 -32.70 5.67 12.56
C ALA A 361 -31.29 5.26 12.11
N GLU A 362 -30.73 4.20 12.69
CA GLU A 362 -29.41 3.67 12.29
C GLU A 362 -29.45 3.06 10.90
N ASN A 363 -30.45 2.22 10.61
CA ASN A 363 -30.63 1.66 9.27
C ASN A 363 -30.87 2.75 8.23
N ASP A 364 -31.68 3.77 8.52
CA ASP A 364 -31.88 4.92 7.64
C ASP A 364 -30.57 5.67 7.38
N TYR A 365 -29.74 5.87 8.41
CA TYR A 365 -28.45 6.54 8.29
C TYR A 365 -27.51 5.79 7.33
N VAL A 366 -27.37 4.48 7.52
CA VAL A 366 -26.47 3.64 6.71
C VAL A 366 -27.00 3.47 5.28
N LEU A 367 -28.30 3.20 5.11
CA LEU A 367 -28.88 2.95 3.79
C LEU A 367 -28.93 4.22 2.93
N LYS A 368 -29.11 5.41 3.52
CA LYS A 368 -29.00 6.69 2.79
C LYS A 368 -27.61 6.92 2.20
N ALA A 369 -26.54 6.38 2.80
CA ALA A 369 -25.20 6.54 2.26
C ALA A 369 -25.06 5.96 0.83
N LYS A 370 -25.89 4.98 0.47
CA LYS A 370 -25.96 4.41 -0.88
C LYS A 370 -26.31 5.44 -1.95
N GLU A 371 -27.16 6.42 -1.61
CA GLU A 371 -27.60 7.47 -2.55
C GLU A 371 -26.45 8.38 -2.98
N LYS A 372 -25.41 8.54 -2.13
CA LYS A 372 -24.25 9.37 -2.45
C LYS A 372 -23.44 8.83 -3.62
N PHE A 373 -23.38 7.49 -3.81
CA PHE A 373 -22.58 6.86 -4.88
C PHE A 373 -23.27 5.64 -5.49
N PRO A 374 -24.24 5.86 -6.41
CA PRO A 374 -24.98 4.78 -7.06
C PRO A 374 -24.06 3.76 -7.76
N GLY A 375 -24.35 2.47 -7.59
CA GLY A 375 -23.60 1.37 -8.23
C GLY A 375 -22.25 1.02 -7.58
N LYS A 376 -21.77 1.82 -6.63
CA LYS A 376 -20.52 1.57 -5.88
C LYS A 376 -20.76 1.02 -4.48
N ILE A 377 -21.89 1.35 -3.89
CA ILE A 377 -22.23 0.97 -2.51
C ILE A 377 -23.35 -0.05 -2.55
N LYS A 378 -23.17 -1.14 -1.80
CA LYS A 378 -24.28 -1.95 -1.30
C LYS A 378 -24.44 -1.69 0.19
N ALA A 379 -25.66 -1.59 0.67
CA ALA A 379 -25.92 -1.32 2.08
C ALA A 379 -26.84 -2.38 2.68
N TYR A 380 -26.41 -2.94 3.82
CA TYR A 380 -27.04 -4.06 4.49
C TYR A 380 -27.77 -3.58 5.74
N CYS A 381 -29.05 -3.92 5.84
CA CYS A 381 -29.91 -3.57 6.97
C CYS A 381 -29.63 -4.49 8.16
N GLY A 382 -29.36 -3.92 9.33
CA GLY A 382 -29.08 -4.65 10.56
C GLY A 382 -30.34 -4.82 11.39
N VAL A 383 -30.60 -6.05 11.86
CA VAL A 383 -31.74 -6.34 12.74
C VAL A 383 -31.37 -7.38 13.79
N ASN A 384 -31.98 -7.29 14.98
CA ASN A 384 -31.96 -8.38 15.95
C ASN A 384 -33.14 -9.32 15.68
N PRO A 385 -32.93 -10.55 15.21
CA PRO A 385 -34.01 -11.48 14.85
C PRO A 385 -34.97 -11.83 16.00
N LEU A 386 -34.54 -11.64 17.25
CA LEU A 386 -35.33 -12.01 18.43
C LEU A 386 -36.40 -10.97 18.79
N LYS A 387 -36.36 -9.78 18.19
CA LYS A 387 -37.30 -8.68 18.48
C LYS A 387 -38.58 -8.83 17.67
N SER A 388 -39.72 -8.43 18.24
CA SER A 388 -41.04 -8.55 17.60
C SER A 388 -41.14 -7.76 16.29
N TYR A 389 -40.40 -6.66 16.17
CA TYR A 389 -40.38 -5.79 14.99
C TYR A 389 -39.41 -6.25 13.89
N ALA A 390 -38.64 -7.33 14.09
CA ALA A 390 -37.50 -7.67 13.23
C ALA A 390 -37.90 -7.89 11.76
N LEU A 391 -38.94 -8.69 11.51
CA LEU A 391 -39.39 -8.99 10.14
C LEU A 391 -40.00 -7.75 9.46
N ASP A 392 -40.67 -6.90 10.21
CA ASP A 392 -41.24 -5.66 9.68
C ASP A 392 -40.14 -4.67 9.30
N GLU A 393 -39.07 -4.58 10.10
CA GLU A 393 -37.91 -3.77 9.75
C GLU A 393 -37.17 -4.31 8.52
N VAL A 394 -37.01 -5.64 8.41
CA VAL A 394 -36.47 -6.28 7.21
C VAL A 394 -37.29 -5.90 5.97
N LYS A 395 -38.62 -5.97 6.07
CA LYS A 395 -39.53 -5.58 4.99
C LYS A 395 -39.41 -4.09 4.66
N ARG A 396 -39.32 -3.23 5.68
CA ARG A 396 -39.17 -1.77 5.51
C ARG A 396 -37.85 -1.43 4.81
N CYS A 397 -36.74 -1.95 5.31
CA CYS A 397 -35.41 -1.80 4.72
C CYS A 397 -35.37 -2.27 3.26
N HIS A 398 -35.90 -3.46 2.97
CA HIS A 398 -35.91 -3.99 1.61
C HIS A 398 -36.83 -3.17 0.67
N ARG A 399 -38.09 -2.98 1.05
CA ARG A 399 -39.11 -2.45 0.12
C ARG A 399 -39.06 -0.93 -0.02
N ILE A 400 -38.79 -0.22 1.08
CA ILE A 400 -38.81 1.25 1.12
C ILE A 400 -37.40 1.79 0.89
N LEU A 401 -36.42 1.33 1.65
CA LEU A 401 -35.04 1.86 1.60
C LEU A 401 -34.15 1.18 0.56
N LYS A 402 -34.65 0.14 -0.12
CA LYS A 402 -33.93 -0.60 -1.17
C LYS A 402 -32.58 -1.15 -0.69
N ALA A 403 -32.58 -1.71 0.52
CA ALA A 403 -31.43 -2.41 1.07
C ALA A 403 -30.96 -3.54 0.13
N ASP A 404 -29.64 -3.70 0.00
CA ASP A 404 -29.01 -4.70 -0.87
C ASP A 404 -28.78 -6.03 -0.17
N GLY A 405 -29.05 -6.10 1.13
CA GLY A 405 -28.91 -7.31 1.94
C GLY A 405 -29.27 -7.06 3.40
N LEU A 406 -29.16 -8.12 4.19
CA LEU A 406 -29.42 -8.13 5.64
C LEU A 406 -28.14 -8.47 6.40
N LYS A 407 -27.92 -7.80 7.53
CA LYS A 407 -26.90 -8.13 8.50
C LYS A 407 -27.56 -8.79 9.70
N ILE A 408 -27.15 -10.02 9.99
CA ILE A 408 -27.54 -10.76 11.19
C ILE A 408 -26.27 -11.06 11.99
N HIS A 409 -26.30 -10.75 13.28
CA HIS A 409 -25.17 -10.98 14.18
C HIS A 409 -25.61 -11.83 15.36
N SER A 410 -25.50 -13.15 15.22
CA SER A 410 -26.09 -14.09 16.17
C SER A 410 -25.53 -13.91 17.59
N ASN A 411 -24.22 -13.70 17.73
CA ASN A 411 -23.59 -13.55 19.04
C ASN A 411 -24.02 -12.29 19.79
N ALA A 412 -23.91 -11.11 19.14
CA ALA A 412 -24.37 -9.83 19.71
C ALA A 412 -25.88 -9.82 20.03
N ASN A 413 -26.65 -10.74 19.46
CA ASN A 413 -28.08 -10.87 19.76
C ASN A 413 -28.40 -12.03 20.71
N GLN A 414 -27.39 -12.79 21.16
CA GLN A 414 -27.54 -14.02 21.93
C GLN A 414 -28.54 -15.00 21.28
N LEU A 415 -28.44 -15.12 19.95
CA LEU A 415 -29.25 -15.96 19.10
C LEU A 415 -28.60 -17.33 18.94
N TYR A 416 -29.24 -18.35 19.48
CA TYR A 416 -28.84 -19.76 19.41
C TYR A 416 -29.92 -20.56 18.68
N LEU A 417 -29.57 -21.26 17.60
CA LEU A 417 -30.51 -22.05 16.81
C LEU A 417 -30.92 -23.35 17.52
N THR A 418 -30.12 -23.79 18.49
CA THR A 418 -30.45 -24.89 19.41
C THR A 418 -31.65 -24.58 20.32
N GLU A 419 -32.02 -23.31 20.49
CA GLU A 419 -33.20 -22.91 21.25
C GLU A 419 -34.43 -22.83 20.32
N PRO A 420 -35.47 -23.66 20.49
CA PRO A 420 -36.60 -23.72 19.55
C PRO A 420 -37.33 -22.39 19.34
N ALA A 421 -37.42 -21.56 20.39
CA ALA A 421 -38.03 -20.24 20.34
C ALA A 421 -37.23 -19.22 19.51
N HIS A 422 -35.92 -19.42 19.38
CA HIS A 422 -35.06 -18.60 18.52
C HIS A 422 -35.16 -19.07 17.07
N LEU A 423 -35.13 -20.39 16.86
CA LEU A 423 -35.29 -21.00 15.55
C LEU A 423 -36.61 -20.59 14.89
N SER A 424 -37.72 -20.57 15.64
CA SER A 424 -39.02 -20.14 15.11
C SER A 424 -39.06 -18.67 14.68
N LYS A 425 -38.24 -17.80 15.31
CA LYS A 425 -38.14 -16.38 14.94
C LYS A 425 -37.24 -16.13 13.73
N ILE A 426 -36.25 -16.98 13.49
CA ILE A 426 -35.29 -16.77 12.39
C ILE A 426 -35.84 -17.26 11.05
N LYS A 427 -36.61 -18.37 11.02
CA LYS A 427 -37.10 -18.99 9.78
C LYS A 427 -37.85 -17.99 8.87
N PRO A 428 -38.82 -17.19 9.36
CA PRO A 428 -39.55 -16.23 8.51
C PRO A 428 -38.66 -15.14 7.88
N ILE A 429 -37.55 -14.78 8.52
CA ILE A 429 -36.61 -13.79 7.98
C ILE A 429 -35.82 -14.39 6.82
N TYR A 430 -35.36 -15.63 6.94
CA TYR A 430 -34.63 -16.34 5.89
C TYR A 430 -35.52 -16.70 4.70
N GLU A 431 -36.75 -17.13 4.97
CA GLU A 431 -37.78 -17.35 3.93
C GLU A 431 -38.01 -16.08 3.13
N TYR A 432 -38.28 -14.95 3.81
CA TYR A 432 -38.46 -13.67 3.15
C TYR A 432 -37.22 -13.27 2.33
N ALA A 433 -36.02 -13.45 2.89
CA ALA A 433 -34.78 -13.12 2.20
C ALA A 433 -34.60 -13.94 0.92
N ALA A 434 -34.84 -15.25 0.98
CA ALA A 434 -34.73 -16.15 -0.16
C ALA A 434 -35.81 -15.90 -1.22
N GLU A 435 -37.04 -15.57 -0.81
CA GLU A 435 -38.12 -15.22 -1.74
C GLU A 435 -37.84 -13.95 -2.55
N ASN A 436 -37.02 -13.05 -2.01
CA ASN A 436 -36.76 -11.74 -2.59
C ASN A 436 -35.31 -11.58 -3.10
N ASP A 437 -34.53 -12.67 -3.18
CA ASP A 437 -33.09 -12.65 -3.52
C ASP A 437 -32.31 -11.57 -2.73
N LEU A 438 -32.59 -11.48 -1.43
CA LEU A 438 -31.97 -10.54 -0.51
C LEU A 438 -30.83 -11.26 0.24
N PRO A 439 -29.54 -10.99 -0.07
CA PRO A 439 -28.41 -11.64 0.57
C PRO A 439 -28.37 -11.45 2.09
N ILE A 440 -27.84 -12.43 2.81
CA ILE A 440 -27.60 -12.33 4.26
C ILE A 440 -26.10 -12.34 4.53
N LEU A 441 -25.60 -11.28 5.15
CA LEU A 441 -24.30 -11.25 5.81
C LEU A 441 -24.47 -11.69 7.26
N LEU A 442 -23.91 -12.84 7.58
CA LEU A 442 -24.09 -13.54 8.83
C LEU A 442 -22.79 -13.54 9.62
N HIS A 443 -22.85 -13.00 10.83
CA HIS A 443 -21.77 -13.08 11.79
C HIS A 443 -22.11 -14.12 12.84
N PHE A 444 -21.35 -15.20 12.81
CA PHE A 444 -21.31 -16.21 13.85
C PHE A 444 -20.23 -15.82 14.84
N ASP A 445 -20.50 -15.97 16.14
CA ASP A 445 -19.44 -15.99 17.14
C ASP A 445 -19.92 -16.85 18.31
N ASN A 446 -18.98 -17.59 18.89
CA ASN A 446 -19.15 -18.50 20.02
C ASN A 446 -18.33 -18.04 21.23
N SER A 447 -18.27 -16.72 21.46
CA SER A 447 -17.82 -16.23 22.76
C SER A 447 -18.70 -16.81 23.88
N HIS A 448 -19.99 -17.04 23.59
CA HIS A 448 -20.89 -17.80 24.43
C HIS A 448 -20.79 -19.32 24.20
N GLN A 449 -20.71 -20.13 25.28
CA GLN A 449 -20.56 -21.59 25.22
C GLN A 449 -21.71 -22.33 24.50
N LYS A 450 -22.86 -21.66 24.35
CA LYS A 450 -24.07 -22.23 23.73
C LYS A 450 -24.04 -22.24 22.20
N PHE A 451 -23.16 -21.47 21.55
CA PHE A 451 -23.08 -21.43 20.09
C PHE A 451 -21.96 -22.35 19.57
N GLY A 452 -22.27 -23.20 18.58
CA GLY A 452 -21.26 -24.10 18.01
C GLY A 452 -21.69 -24.85 16.76
N GLU A 453 -21.01 -25.97 16.50
CA GLU A 453 -21.32 -26.89 15.40
C GLU A 453 -22.80 -27.32 15.34
N PRO A 454 -23.52 -27.56 16.46
CA PRO A 454 -24.94 -27.86 16.43
C PRO A 454 -25.79 -26.74 15.79
N ASP A 455 -25.47 -25.48 16.05
CA ASP A 455 -26.18 -24.35 15.43
C ASP A 455 -25.91 -24.29 13.93
N ILE A 456 -24.68 -24.56 13.49
CA ILE A 456 -24.34 -24.63 12.06
C ILE A 456 -25.16 -25.74 11.40
N LYS A 457 -25.23 -26.93 12.02
CA LYS A 457 -26.05 -28.03 11.52
C LYS A 457 -27.52 -27.64 11.40
N LEU A 458 -28.09 -27.00 12.44
CA LEU A 458 -29.48 -26.54 12.44
C LEU A 458 -29.72 -25.42 11.42
N LEU A 459 -28.77 -24.52 11.19
CA LEU A 459 -28.86 -23.55 10.10
C LEU A 459 -29.09 -24.26 8.78
N PHE A 460 -28.30 -25.29 8.49
CA PHE A 460 -28.42 -26.02 7.23
C PHE A 460 -29.69 -26.87 7.15
N ASP A 461 -29.98 -27.65 8.19
CA ASP A 461 -31.05 -28.64 8.15
C ASP A 461 -32.44 -28.04 8.35
N GLU A 462 -32.55 -27.00 9.18
CA GLU A 462 -33.85 -26.45 9.60
C GLU A 462 -34.16 -25.09 8.98
N VAL A 463 -33.15 -24.30 8.64
CA VAL A 463 -33.34 -22.93 8.12
C VAL A 463 -33.12 -22.86 6.60
N LEU A 464 -32.06 -23.49 6.08
CA LEU A 464 -31.70 -23.38 4.66
C LEU A 464 -32.28 -24.51 3.79
N ALA A 465 -32.50 -25.69 4.37
CA ALA A 465 -32.88 -26.90 3.64
C ALA A 465 -34.05 -26.69 2.67
N ASP A 466 -35.11 -26.02 3.10
CA ASP A 466 -36.39 -26.00 2.39
C ASP A 466 -36.79 -24.60 1.88
N ILE A 467 -35.84 -23.64 1.87
CA ILE A 467 -36.05 -22.30 1.27
C ILE A 467 -35.49 -22.23 -0.17
N LYS A 468 -35.83 -21.16 -0.90
CA LYS A 468 -35.24 -20.87 -2.23
C LYS A 468 -33.72 -20.65 -2.15
N PRO A 469 -32.98 -20.78 -3.27
CA PRO A 469 -31.57 -20.39 -3.33
C PRO A 469 -31.34 -19.02 -2.68
N LEU A 470 -30.28 -18.93 -1.88
CA LEU A 470 -29.97 -17.73 -1.10
C LEU A 470 -28.47 -17.47 -1.16
N ARG A 471 -28.10 -16.19 -1.20
CA ARG A 471 -26.71 -15.73 -1.12
C ARG A 471 -26.39 -15.42 0.34
N ILE A 472 -25.35 -16.04 0.87
CA ILE A 472 -24.91 -15.88 2.26
C ILE A 472 -23.43 -15.51 2.28
N GLN A 473 -23.08 -14.48 3.03
CA GLN A 473 -21.71 -14.10 3.33
C GLN A 473 -21.45 -14.34 4.82
N ILE A 474 -20.42 -15.10 5.15
CA ILE A 474 -20.00 -15.40 6.52
C ILE A 474 -18.87 -14.45 6.91
N ALA A 475 -19.12 -13.60 7.91
CA ALA A 475 -18.17 -12.61 8.41
C ALA A 475 -16.99 -13.25 9.14
N HIS A 476 -15.77 -12.77 8.90
CA HIS A 476 -14.54 -13.12 9.63
C HIS A 476 -14.30 -14.63 9.78
N PHE A 477 -14.54 -15.39 8.71
CA PHE A 477 -14.50 -16.86 8.73
C PHE A 477 -15.44 -17.53 9.77
N GLY A 478 -16.42 -16.78 10.27
CA GLY A 478 -17.50 -17.23 11.15
C GLY A 478 -17.26 -16.99 12.65
N THR A 479 -16.38 -16.05 13.04
CA THR A 479 -16.12 -15.67 14.46
C THR A 479 -15.97 -14.15 14.63
N SER A 480 -15.61 -13.64 15.83
CA SER A 480 -15.38 -12.20 16.09
C SER A 480 -13.95 -11.72 15.78
N GLY A 481 -13.47 -12.00 14.56
CA GLY A 481 -12.10 -11.66 14.16
C GLY A 481 -11.00 -12.54 14.77
N GLY A 482 -9.77 -12.37 14.28
CA GLY A 482 -8.62 -13.23 14.54
C GLY A 482 -8.73 -14.61 13.91
N PHE A 483 -7.74 -15.45 14.16
CA PHE A 483 -7.72 -16.85 13.71
C PHE A 483 -7.31 -17.76 14.85
N ASN A 484 -8.28 -18.51 15.40
CA ASN A 484 -8.09 -19.30 16.61
C ASN A 484 -8.76 -20.68 16.48
N PRO A 485 -8.63 -21.59 17.48
CA PRO A 485 -9.26 -22.91 17.43
C PRO A 485 -10.77 -22.91 17.21
N LYS A 486 -11.47 -21.84 17.60
CA LYS A 486 -12.91 -21.70 17.38
C LYS A 486 -13.22 -21.43 15.92
N THR A 487 -12.48 -20.50 15.29
CA THR A 487 -12.57 -20.21 13.86
C THR A 487 -12.35 -21.47 13.02
N LYS A 488 -11.32 -22.27 13.38
CA LYS A 488 -11.02 -23.55 12.72
C LYS A 488 -12.21 -24.53 12.76
N ARG A 489 -12.83 -24.71 13.94
CA ARG A 489 -14.01 -25.58 14.09
C ARG A 489 -15.20 -25.11 13.26
N VAL A 490 -15.42 -23.80 13.16
CA VAL A 490 -16.50 -23.25 12.33
C VAL A 490 -16.23 -23.58 10.86
N ILE A 491 -15.03 -23.30 10.36
CA ILE A 491 -14.64 -23.62 8.98
C ILE A 491 -14.82 -25.12 8.69
N ASP A 492 -14.36 -25.99 9.59
CA ASP A 492 -14.48 -27.44 9.44
C ASP A 492 -15.94 -27.89 9.37
N ALA A 493 -16.81 -27.36 10.24
CA ALA A 493 -18.24 -27.66 10.21
C ALA A 493 -18.91 -27.24 8.89
N PHE A 494 -18.52 -26.08 8.34
CA PHE A 494 -19.00 -25.63 7.03
C PHE A 494 -18.49 -26.53 5.89
N ILE A 495 -17.22 -26.91 5.91
CA ILE A 495 -16.65 -27.84 4.92
C ILE A 495 -17.40 -29.18 4.95
N THR A 496 -17.63 -29.75 6.13
CA THR A 496 -18.40 -30.99 6.28
C THR A 496 -19.79 -30.85 5.68
N GLN A 497 -20.48 -29.72 5.89
CA GLN A 497 -21.80 -29.49 5.29
C GLN A 497 -21.75 -29.32 3.77
N PHE A 498 -20.70 -28.67 3.23
CA PHE A 498 -20.49 -28.58 1.78
C PHE A 498 -20.31 -29.94 1.10
N GLU A 499 -19.63 -30.86 1.79
CA GLU A 499 -19.35 -32.21 1.28
C GLU A 499 -20.54 -33.16 1.43
N THR A 500 -21.25 -33.09 2.55
CA THR A 500 -22.21 -34.13 2.94
C THR A 500 -23.68 -33.77 2.69
N ASN A 501 -24.02 -32.48 2.58
CA ASN A 501 -25.42 -32.05 2.52
C ASN A 501 -25.81 -31.58 1.11
N PRO A 502 -26.52 -32.40 0.30
CA PRO A 502 -26.86 -32.02 -1.07
C PRO A 502 -27.86 -30.86 -1.14
N LYS A 503 -28.69 -30.67 -0.10
CA LYS A 503 -29.69 -29.59 -0.08
C LYS A 503 -29.04 -28.21 -0.10
N ILE A 504 -27.78 -28.09 0.35
CA ILE A 504 -27.14 -26.78 0.50
C ILE A 504 -26.49 -26.27 -0.79
N LYS A 505 -26.30 -27.13 -1.80
CA LYS A 505 -25.55 -26.82 -3.03
C LYS A 505 -26.24 -25.74 -3.87
N LYS A 506 -27.53 -25.52 -3.64
CA LYS A 506 -28.33 -24.47 -4.27
C LYS A 506 -27.99 -23.07 -3.73
N HIS A 507 -27.41 -22.95 -2.54
CA HIS A 507 -27.06 -21.66 -1.95
C HIS A 507 -25.64 -21.25 -2.34
N ARG A 508 -25.42 -19.94 -2.51
CA ARG A 508 -24.07 -19.38 -2.70
C ARG A 508 -23.58 -18.86 -1.35
N ILE A 509 -22.69 -19.62 -0.73
CA ILE A 509 -22.12 -19.31 0.60
C ILE A 509 -20.66 -18.92 0.41
N LEU A 510 -20.32 -17.69 0.80
CA LEU A 510 -18.97 -17.12 0.73
C LEU A 510 -18.53 -16.69 2.13
N PHE A 511 -17.23 -16.60 2.36
CA PHE A 511 -16.62 -16.15 3.60
C PHE A 511 -15.82 -14.89 3.31
N ASP A 512 -16.01 -13.81 4.06
CA ASP A 512 -15.05 -12.70 3.99
C ASP A 512 -13.89 -12.94 4.95
N ILE A 513 -12.69 -12.60 4.50
CA ILE A 513 -11.45 -12.72 5.29
C ILE A 513 -11.25 -11.53 6.23
N SER A 514 -12.26 -10.70 6.45
CA SER A 514 -12.13 -9.45 7.20
C SER A 514 -11.78 -9.70 8.66
N ALA A 515 -10.89 -8.88 9.24
CA ALA A 515 -10.37 -9.02 10.61
C ALA A 515 -9.80 -10.40 11.02
N VAL A 516 -9.58 -11.36 10.11
CA VAL A 516 -9.02 -12.69 10.44
C VAL A 516 -7.49 -12.67 10.54
N ALA A 517 -6.83 -11.91 9.66
CA ALA A 517 -5.37 -11.85 9.54
C ALA A 517 -4.81 -10.63 10.29
N LEU A 518 -4.83 -10.66 11.62
CA LEU A 518 -4.40 -9.53 12.44
C LEU A 518 -2.89 -9.50 12.65
N ASP A 519 -2.21 -8.44 12.20
CA ASP A 519 -0.77 -8.23 12.44
C ASP A 519 -0.47 -7.32 13.65
N LYS A 520 -1.51 -6.73 14.22
CA LYS A 520 -1.52 -5.90 15.42
C LYS A 520 -2.72 -6.25 16.31
N ASP A 521 -2.58 -6.01 17.60
CA ASP A 521 -3.69 -6.16 18.55
C ASP A 521 -4.77 -5.12 18.24
N SER A 522 -6.04 -5.50 18.39
CA SER A 522 -7.15 -4.57 18.18
C SER A 522 -8.40 -4.99 18.91
N GLU A 523 -9.01 -4.03 19.62
CA GLU A 523 -10.38 -4.12 20.18
C GLU A 523 -10.67 -5.45 20.93
N GLY A 524 -9.68 -5.95 21.67
CA GLY A 524 -9.79 -7.17 22.48
C GLY A 524 -9.39 -8.46 21.77
N VAL A 525 -8.92 -8.38 20.53
CA VAL A 525 -8.37 -9.51 19.75
C VAL A 525 -6.86 -9.33 19.55
N SER A 526 -6.09 -10.34 19.95
CA SER A 526 -4.64 -10.35 19.78
C SER A 526 -4.23 -10.58 18.33
N LYS A 527 -3.06 -10.02 17.95
CA LYS A 527 -2.41 -10.34 16.68
C LYS A 527 -2.04 -11.82 16.57
N LEU A 528 -1.91 -12.30 15.34
CA LEU A 528 -1.46 -13.65 15.03
C LEU A 528 0.06 -13.76 15.15
N SER A 529 0.52 -14.91 15.63
CA SER A 529 1.87 -15.41 15.46
C SER A 529 2.12 -15.85 14.01
N ASP A 530 3.40 -15.98 13.62
CA ASP A 530 3.75 -16.46 12.27
C ASP A 530 3.23 -17.88 11.99
N ALA A 531 3.11 -18.72 13.03
CA ALA A 531 2.50 -20.04 12.94
C ALA A 531 1.00 -19.94 12.65
N GLU A 532 0.28 -19.06 13.32
CA GLU A 532 -1.16 -18.84 13.08
C GLU A 532 -1.42 -18.24 11.69
N PHE A 533 -0.54 -17.35 11.19
CA PHE A 533 -0.62 -16.88 9.80
C PHE A 533 -0.44 -18.02 8.79
N ALA A 534 0.50 -18.94 9.03
CA ALA A 534 0.70 -20.11 8.17
C ALA A 534 -0.50 -21.07 8.22
N GLU A 535 -1.07 -21.31 9.41
CA GLU A 535 -2.28 -22.12 9.56
C GLU A 535 -3.49 -21.48 8.87
N LEU A 536 -3.65 -20.15 8.96
CA LEU A 536 -4.71 -19.42 8.26
C LEU A 536 -4.62 -19.66 6.75
N ALA A 537 -3.42 -19.64 6.19
CA ALA A 537 -3.20 -19.92 4.77
C ALA A 537 -3.64 -21.34 4.38
N VAL A 538 -3.36 -22.33 5.25
CA VAL A 538 -3.80 -23.72 5.06
C VAL A 538 -5.32 -23.82 5.09
N TYR A 539 -5.98 -23.20 6.07
CA TYR A 539 -7.43 -23.25 6.19
C TYR A 539 -8.16 -22.51 5.07
N ALA A 540 -7.65 -21.37 4.62
CA ALA A 540 -8.20 -20.66 3.46
C ALA A 540 -8.16 -21.54 2.19
N ARG A 541 -7.05 -22.25 1.97
CA ARG A 541 -6.92 -23.20 0.85
C ARG A 541 -7.80 -24.43 1.02
N LYS A 542 -7.93 -24.94 2.25
CA LYS A 542 -8.82 -26.06 2.61
C LYS A 542 -10.28 -25.73 2.34
N LEU A 543 -10.72 -24.52 2.70
CA LEU A 543 -12.07 -24.02 2.42
C LEU A 543 -12.34 -23.81 0.92
N GLY A 544 -11.28 -23.50 0.17
CA GLY A 544 -11.32 -23.20 -1.25
C GLY A 544 -11.30 -21.69 -1.50
N MET A 545 -10.28 -21.22 -2.22
CA MET A 545 -10.13 -19.77 -2.49
C MET A 545 -11.28 -19.18 -3.28
N ASP A 546 -12.06 -19.97 -4.03
CA ASP A 546 -13.29 -19.56 -4.73
C ASP A 546 -14.44 -19.18 -3.78
N LYS A 547 -14.34 -19.58 -2.50
CA LYS A 547 -15.36 -19.31 -1.47
C LYS A 547 -15.03 -18.11 -0.61
N ILE A 548 -13.93 -17.41 -0.89
CA ILE A 548 -13.43 -16.34 -0.01
C ILE A 548 -13.50 -14.99 -0.73
N VAL A 549 -14.06 -13.98 -0.08
CA VAL A 549 -14.09 -12.61 -0.59
C VAL A 549 -13.25 -11.68 0.28
N PHE A 550 -12.77 -10.60 -0.32
CA PHE A 550 -12.01 -9.58 0.38
C PHE A 550 -12.91 -8.69 1.26
N GLY A 551 -12.52 -8.45 2.50
CA GLY A 551 -13.11 -7.42 3.35
C GLY A 551 -12.09 -6.97 4.38
N THR A 552 -12.20 -5.73 4.88
CA THR A 552 -11.22 -5.17 5.84
C THR A 552 -11.72 -5.13 7.27
N ASP A 553 -13.03 -5.14 7.48
CA ASP A 553 -13.65 -4.76 8.75
C ASP A 553 -13.25 -3.34 9.14
N TYR A 554 -13.27 -2.43 8.15
CA TYR A 554 -12.93 -1.03 8.37
C TYR A 554 -13.78 -0.47 9.52
N PRO A 555 -13.15 0.24 10.49
CA PRO A 555 -11.87 0.94 10.37
C PRO A 555 -10.60 0.20 10.73
N LEU A 556 -10.61 -1.11 10.94
CA LEU A 556 -9.43 -1.83 11.42
C LEU A 556 -8.18 -1.67 10.51
N TYR A 557 -8.37 -1.84 9.20
CA TYR A 557 -7.35 -1.63 8.16
C TYR A 557 -7.91 -0.84 6.97
N SER A 558 -7.04 -0.14 6.24
CA SER A 558 -7.31 0.21 4.84
C SER A 558 -7.18 -1.01 3.94
N ALA A 559 -7.73 -0.95 2.72
CA ALA A 559 -7.67 -2.09 1.82
C ALA A 559 -6.24 -2.42 1.36
N SER A 560 -5.39 -1.39 1.18
CA SER A 560 -3.98 -1.58 0.82
C SER A 560 -3.18 -2.25 1.94
N GLU A 561 -3.37 -1.80 3.18
CA GLU A 561 -2.70 -2.39 4.35
C GLU A 561 -3.09 -3.86 4.50
N TYR A 562 -4.39 -4.16 4.40
CA TYR A 562 -4.86 -5.52 4.60
C TYR A 562 -4.41 -6.47 3.48
N LEU A 563 -4.41 -6.02 2.22
CA LEU A 563 -3.84 -6.80 1.11
C LEU A 563 -2.35 -7.08 1.28
N GLU A 564 -1.59 -6.14 1.83
CA GLU A 564 -0.18 -6.34 2.12
C GLU A 564 0.01 -7.41 3.19
N ILE A 565 -0.79 -7.40 4.25
CA ILE A 565 -0.78 -8.46 5.28
C ILE A 565 -1.09 -9.83 4.68
N LEU A 566 -2.12 -9.94 3.83
CA LEU A 566 -2.47 -11.20 3.15
C LEU A 566 -1.33 -11.73 2.26
N LYS A 567 -0.59 -10.85 1.58
CA LYS A 567 0.55 -11.24 0.75
C LYS A 567 1.78 -11.58 1.57
N MET A 568 2.10 -10.76 2.55
CA MET A 568 3.40 -10.79 3.23
C MET A 568 3.40 -11.71 4.45
N ARG A 569 2.27 -11.82 5.17
CA ARG A 569 2.15 -12.63 6.39
C ARG A 569 1.44 -13.95 6.12
N VAL A 570 0.27 -13.92 5.49
CA VAL A 570 -0.48 -15.15 5.11
C VAL A 570 0.18 -15.87 3.93
N LYS A 571 1.03 -15.18 3.14
CA LYS A 571 1.70 -15.74 1.97
C LYS A 571 0.73 -16.23 0.88
N PHE A 572 -0.34 -15.47 0.65
CA PHE A 572 -1.15 -15.67 -0.55
C PHE A 572 -0.38 -15.25 -1.80
N THR A 573 -0.43 -16.11 -2.82
CA THR A 573 0.11 -15.85 -4.15
C THR A 573 -0.69 -14.75 -4.86
N ASP A 574 -0.12 -14.16 -5.89
CA ASP A 574 -0.84 -13.20 -6.73
C ASP A 574 -2.11 -13.80 -7.36
N ALA A 575 -2.10 -15.09 -7.70
CA ALA A 575 -3.26 -15.80 -8.22
C ALA A 575 -4.38 -15.91 -7.16
N GLU A 576 -4.02 -16.28 -5.93
CA GLU A 576 -4.96 -16.36 -4.80
C GLU A 576 -5.56 -15.00 -4.45
N ILE A 577 -4.74 -13.94 -4.44
CA ILE A 577 -5.21 -12.57 -4.24
C ILE A 577 -6.16 -12.15 -5.38
N ASN A 578 -5.84 -12.49 -6.63
CA ASN A 578 -6.73 -12.20 -7.74
C ASN A 578 -8.07 -12.94 -7.61
N THR A 579 -8.08 -14.21 -7.23
CA THR A 579 -9.32 -14.96 -6.98
C THR A 579 -10.15 -14.29 -5.88
N LEU A 580 -9.54 -14.01 -4.72
CA LEU A 580 -10.15 -13.32 -3.59
C LEU A 580 -10.84 -12.00 -4.00
N LEU A 581 -10.18 -11.20 -4.84
CA LEU A 581 -10.68 -9.90 -5.29
C LEU A 581 -11.78 -9.99 -6.37
N ASN A 582 -11.97 -11.16 -6.99
CA ASN A 582 -12.90 -11.33 -8.11
C ASN A 582 -14.09 -12.27 -7.81
N ASN A 583 -14.12 -12.96 -6.67
CA ASN A 583 -15.20 -13.89 -6.29
C ASN A 583 -16.58 -13.26 -6.10
N SER A 584 -16.66 -11.92 -6.09
CA SER A 584 -17.92 -11.18 -6.01
C SER A 584 -18.53 -10.83 -7.36
N LYS A 585 -17.88 -11.20 -8.46
CA LYS A 585 -18.42 -11.09 -9.82
C LYS A 585 -19.50 -12.14 -10.11
#